data_AF-A0A8T5JEX1-F1
#
_entry.id   AF-A0A8T5JEX1-F1
#
_cell.length_a   1.000
_cell.length_b   1.000
_cell.length_c   1.000
_cell.angle_alpha   90.00
_cell.angle_beta   90.00
_cell.angle_gamma   90.00
#
_symmetry.space_group_name_H-M   'P 1'
#
loop_
_entity.id
_entity.type
_entity.pdbx_description
1 polymer ?
#
loop_
_entity_poly.entity_id
_entity_poly.type
_entity_poly.pdbx_seq_one_letter_code
_entity_poly.pdbx_strand_id
1 'polypeptide(L)'
;MLKTNKDRLIETAVEGVVQPASGRGFSVTWDGTPKNSIGTASINYTASVGDPVYKWVDADHVEPDVTIQGRDKPSASDCAIASLACIGNPAKVVSGDAKGSKGVFIGRHAGADDLVWFPDDIKEKLTLDDRVQIRSKGVGLVIDDFEDVKVNKCSPEFLEKIGIEVKDGKLVVPVVAELPGYILGAGIGYDPNIETVDYDIQSTCPETNEEFNLKDLRLGDIIAINNHYDAWGRGRYEGSVTIGVIVHGWSDFAGHGPGVNPILAALPGKVETRIDPDSNIGYILGIREKPQ
;
A
#
# COMPACT_ATOMS: atom_id res chain seq x y z
N MET A 1 3.09 16.65 18.03
CA MET A 1 3.84 15.51 17.47
C MET A 1 3.39 14.27 18.24
N LEU A 2 2.94 13.23 17.54
CA LEU A 2 2.55 11.98 18.17
C LEU A 2 3.76 11.39 18.90
N LYS A 3 3.56 11.00 20.16
CA LYS A 3 4.59 10.28 20.91
C LYS A 3 4.47 8.80 20.58
N THR A 4 5.61 8.15 20.41
CA THR A 4 5.69 6.74 20.02
C THR A 4 6.89 6.10 20.66
N ASN A 5 6.92 4.77 20.64
CA ASN A 5 8.08 3.97 21.05
C ASN A 5 9.21 3.91 19.99
N LYS A 6 9.24 4.82 18.99
CA LYS A 6 10.14 4.71 17.81
C LYS A 6 11.63 4.56 18.12
N ASP A 7 12.10 5.14 19.22
CA ASP A 7 13.52 5.12 19.62
C ASP A 7 13.94 3.76 20.20
N ARG A 8 12.96 2.88 20.47
CA ARG A 8 13.17 1.52 20.97
C ARG A 8 13.00 0.46 19.88
N LEU A 9 12.61 0.86 18.67
CA LEU A 9 12.43 -0.06 17.56
C LEU A 9 13.78 -0.48 16.98
N ILE A 10 13.87 -1.74 16.56
CA ILE A 10 14.99 -2.23 15.79
C ILE A 10 14.86 -1.69 14.37
N GLU A 11 15.97 -1.25 13.81
CA GLU A 11 16.12 -0.95 12.39
C GLU A 11 17.04 -2.00 11.77
N THR A 12 16.56 -2.70 10.74
CA THR A 12 17.27 -3.83 10.13
C THR A 12 17.23 -3.78 8.61
N ALA A 13 18.14 -4.50 7.97
CA ALA A 13 18.13 -4.65 6.52
C ALA A 13 17.21 -5.79 6.10
N VAL A 14 16.34 -5.51 5.13
CA VAL A 14 15.69 -6.52 4.28
C VAL A 14 15.98 -6.19 2.83
N GLU A 15 15.79 -7.15 1.94
CA GLU A 15 16.19 -7.01 0.55
C GLU A 15 15.21 -7.72 -0.39
N GLY A 16 14.99 -7.11 -1.55
CA GLY A 16 14.31 -7.72 -2.67
C GLY A 16 15.10 -7.56 -3.96
N VAL A 17 14.64 -8.26 -5.00
CA VAL A 17 15.22 -8.25 -6.35
C VAL A 17 14.16 -7.78 -7.33
N VAL A 18 14.50 -6.84 -8.22
CA VAL A 18 13.63 -6.35 -9.29
C VAL A 18 13.18 -7.53 -10.16
N GLN A 19 11.87 -7.74 -10.23
CA GLN A 19 11.30 -8.90 -10.92
C GLN A 19 10.98 -8.62 -12.39
N PRO A 20 10.97 -9.64 -13.26
CA PRO A 20 10.33 -9.52 -14.57
C PRO A 20 8.82 -9.24 -14.42
N ALA A 21 8.22 -8.66 -15.47
CA ALA A 21 6.78 -8.48 -15.54
C ALA A 21 6.05 -9.83 -15.55
N SER A 22 4.85 -9.86 -14.95
CA SER A 22 3.98 -11.03 -15.04
C SER A 22 3.19 -10.99 -16.34
N GLY A 23 3.35 -12.02 -17.17
CA GLY A 23 2.53 -12.25 -18.36
C GLY A 23 1.50 -13.34 -18.09
N ARG A 24 0.25 -12.97 -17.78
CA ARG A 24 -0.83 -13.94 -17.52
C ARG A 24 -1.53 -14.44 -18.80
N GLY A 25 -1.32 -13.75 -19.93
CA GLY A 25 -2.12 -13.97 -21.14
C GLY A 25 -3.57 -13.51 -20.93
N PHE A 26 -4.51 -14.08 -21.68
CA PHE A 26 -5.93 -13.76 -21.51
C PHE A 26 -6.46 -14.23 -20.17
N SER A 27 -7.09 -13.32 -19.43
CA SER A 27 -7.87 -13.57 -18.23
C SER A 27 -9.33 -13.19 -18.47
N VAL A 28 -10.25 -13.70 -17.64
CA VAL A 28 -11.68 -13.44 -17.76
C VAL A 28 -12.05 -12.28 -16.83
N THR A 29 -12.64 -11.21 -17.39
CA THR A 29 -13.19 -10.09 -16.62
C THR A 29 -14.46 -10.49 -15.88
N TRP A 30 -14.93 -9.65 -14.97
CA TRP A 30 -16.11 -9.91 -14.14
C TRP A 30 -17.40 -10.10 -14.96
N ASP A 31 -17.47 -9.54 -16.17
CA ASP A 31 -18.59 -9.67 -17.11
C ASP A 31 -18.41 -10.81 -18.13
N GLY A 32 -17.35 -11.62 -18.00
CA GLY A 32 -17.09 -12.78 -18.85
C GLY A 32 -16.31 -12.48 -20.13
N THR A 33 -15.75 -11.28 -20.29
CA THR A 33 -14.96 -10.88 -21.46
C THR A 33 -13.49 -11.30 -21.31
N PRO A 34 -12.86 -11.89 -22.34
CA PRO A 34 -11.42 -12.15 -22.30
C PRO A 34 -10.62 -10.85 -22.45
N LYS A 35 -9.67 -10.62 -21.56
CA LYS A 35 -8.75 -9.47 -21.57
C LYS A 35 -7.31 -9.93 -21.43
N ASN A 36 -6.42 -9.44 -22.29
CA ASN A 36 -4.97 -9.65 -22.14
C ASN A 36 -4.39 -8.36 -21.54
N SER A 37 -4.14 -8.38 -20.24
CA SER A 37 -3.77 -7.17 -19.49
C SER A 37 -2.32 -7.13 -19.05
N ILE A 38 -1.84 -5.92 -18.80
CA ILE A 38 -0.55 -5.61 -18.19
C ILE A 38 -0.75 -4.83 -16.89
N GLY A 39 0.17 -4.92 -15.93
CA GLY A 39 0.13 -4.04 -14.76
C GLY A 39 0.96 -4.50 -13.57
N THR A 40 1.11 -5.81 -13.38
CA THR A 40 1.80 -6.38 -12.21
C THR A 40 3.27 -6.68 -12.47
N ALA A 41 4.07 -6.50 -11.43
CA ALA A 41 5.51 -6.66 -11.37
C ALA A 41 6.33 -5.76 -12.32
N SER A 42 7.66 -5.90 -12.26
CA SER A 42 8.63 -5.15 -13.07
C SER A 42 8.85 -3.69 -12.70
N ILE A 43 9.63 -3.03 -13.56
CA ILE A 43 9.80 -1.60 -13.59
C ILE A 43 8.67 -1.03 -14.47
N ASN A 44 7.75 -0.31 -13.84
CA ASN A 44 6.72 0.45 -14.51
C ASN A 44 7.20 1.89 -14.76
N TYR A 45 7.46 2.19 -16.02
CA TYR A 45 7.98 3.50 -16.44
C TYR A 45 6.91 4.59 -16.53
N THR A 46 5.63 4.22 -16.55
CA THR A 46 4.52 5.17 -16.83
C THR A 46 3.41 5.19 -15.77
N ALA A 47 3.56 4.40 -14.71
CA ALA A 47 2.75 4.48 -13.51
C ALA A 47 3.62 4.80 -12.30
N SER A 48 3.14 5.73 -11.49
CA SER A 48 3.83 6.12 -10.26
C SER A 48 2.81 6.49 -9.19
N VAL A 49 3.21 6.37 -7.92
CA VAL A 49 2.44 6.86 -6.76
C VAL A 49 1.91 8.26 -7.04
N GLY A 50 0.62 8.50 -6.80
CA GLY A 50 -0.12 9.73 -7.06
C GLY A 50 -0.94 9.73 -8.36
N ASP A 51 -0.74 8.76 -9.24
CA ASP A 51 -1.59 8.60 -10.43
C ASP A 51 -2.97 8.01 -10.08
N PRO A 52 -4.05 8.36 -10.82
CA PRO A 52 -5.35 7.72 -10.68
C PRO A 52 -5.29 6.20 -10.84
N VAL A 53 -6.06 5.47 -10.05
CA VAL A 53 -6.12 3.99 -10.10
C VAL A 53 -6.71 3.48 -11.41
N TYR A 54 -7.54 4.28 -12.08
CA TYR A 54 -8.22 3.95 -13.34
C TYR A 54 -7.74 4.87 -14.48
N LYS A 55 -6.49 4.68 -14.92
CA LYS A 55 -5.83 5.53 -15.93
C LYS A 55 -5.38 4.80 -17.21
N TRP A 56 -4.94 3.55 -17.09
CA TRP A 56 -4.23 2.86 -18.16
C TRP A 56 -5.15 1.96 -19.00
N VAL A 57 -4.93 1.97 -20.31
CA VAL A 57 -5.68 1.16 -21.28
C VAL A 57 -5.23 -0.30 -21.21
N ASP A 58 -6.19 -1.23 -21.22
CA ASP A 58 -5.96 -2.67 -21.16
C ASP A 58 -5.05 -3.10 -20.00
N ALA A 59 -5.10 -2.35 -18.89
CA ALA A 59 -4.30 -2.63 -17.71
C ALA A 59 -5.13 -3.26 -16.60
N ASP A 60 -4.49 -4.01 -15.70
CA ASP A 60 -5.13 -4.68 -14.58
C ASP A 60 -4.15 -4.83 -13.41
N HIS A 61 -4.60 -4.54 -12.18
CA HIS A 61 -3.75 -4.50 -10.98
C HIS A 61 -2.45 -3.70 -11.19
N VAL A 62 -2.56 -2.48 -11.75
CA VAL A 62 -1.37 -1.69 -12.08
C VAL A 62 -0.58 -1.36 -10.82
N GLU A 63 0.66 -1.85 -10.75
CA GLU A 63 1.61 -1.53 -9.70
C GLU A 63 2.42 -0.28 -10.09
N PRO A 64 2.56 0.70 -9.18
CA PRO A 64 3.39 1.88 -9.40
C PRO A 64 4.89 1.57 -9.29
N ASP A 65 5.67 2.29 -10.09
CA ASP A 65 7.13 2.38 -9.99
C ASP A 65 7.85 1.03 -10.13
N VAL A 66 8.50 0.51 -9.08
CA VAL A 66 9.39 -0.66 -9.19
C VAL A 66 8.96 -1.76 -8.24
N THR A 67 8.68 -2.94 -8.80
CA THR A 67 8.38 -4.14 -8.02
C THR A 67 9.63 -4.98 -7.78
N ILE A 68 9.86 -5.30 -6.52
CA ILE A 68 10.88 -6.23 -6.06
C ILE A 68 10.24 -7.43 -5.35
N GLN A 69 10.95 -8.54 -5.26
CA GLN A 69 10.54 -9.69 -4.45
C GLN A 69 11.69 -10.21 -3.60
N GLY A 70 11.38 -10.63 -2.37
CA GLY A 70 12.31 -11.34 -1.51
C GLY A 70 12.75 -12.69 -2.09
N ARG A 71 13.97 -13.12 -1.72
CA ARG A 71 14.57 -14.38 -2.20
C ARG A 71 15.17 -15.23 -1.05
N ASP A 72 15.01 -14.82 0.20
CA ASP A 72 15.55 -15.54 1.37
C ASP A 72 14.72 -16.78 1.77
N LYS A 73 13.54 -16.95 1.18
CA LYS A 73 12.67 -18.13 1.30
C LYS A 73 12.13 -18.58 -0.06
N PRO A 74 11.62 -19.83 -0.18
CA PRO A 74 11.02 -20.33 -1.42
C PRO A 74 9.78 -19.54 -1.87
N SER A 75 8.94 -19.10 -0.92
CA SER A 75 7.79 -18.22 -1.20
C SER A 75 8.16 -16.78 -0.87
N ALA A 76 7.84 -15.85 -1.77
CA ALA A 76 8.03 -14.42 -1.54
C ALA A 76 7.20 -13.90 -0.36
N SER A 77 6.07 -14.53 -0.04
CA SER A 77 5.21 -14.22 1.12
C SER A 77 5.93 -14.46 2.45
N ASP A 78 6.84 -15.43 2.46
CA ASP A 78 7.53 -15.89 3.67
C ASP A 78 8.86 -15.17 3.88
N CYS A 79 9.30 -14.41 2.88
CA CYS A 79 10.55 -13.65 2.92
C CYS A 79 10.47 -12.51 3.94
N ALA A 80 11.62 -12.17 4.53
CA ALA A 80 11.68 -11.15 5.57
C ALA A 80 11.11 -9.78 5.11
N ILE A 81 11.30 -9.42 3.84
CA ILE A 81 10.81 -8.15 3.29
C ILE A 81 9.28 -8.02 3.39
N ALA A 82 8.53 -9.11 3.16
CA ALA A 82 7.07 -9.12 3.17
C ALA A 82 6.50 -8.69 4.53
N SER A 83 7.11 -9.18 5.62
CA SER A 83 6.65 -8.90 6.98
C SER A 83 7.28 -7.64 7.60
N LEU A 84 8.49 -7.27 7.17
CA LEU A 84 9.27 -6.24 7.88
C LEU A 84 9.29 -4.89 7.15
N ALA A 85 9.15 -4.85 5.83
CA ALA A 85 9.15 -3.56 5.11
C ALA A 85 7.85 -2.78 5.39
N CYS A 86 8.02 -1.50 5.71
CA CYS A 86 6.93 -0.59 6.05
C CYS A 86 6.91 0.60 5.08
N ILE A 87 5.72 1.08 4.74
CA ILE A 87 5.52 2.27 3.90
C ILE A 87 6.29 3.44 4.49
N GLY A 88 7.09 4.10 3.66
CA GLY A 88 7.98 5.19 4.04
C GLY A 88 9.37 4.76 4.51
N ASN A 89 9.70 3.47 4.53
CA ASN A 89 11.08 3.04 4.77
C ASN A 89 12.01 3.44 3.61
N PRO A 90 13.23 3.90 3.89
CA PRO A 90 14.17 4.26 2.84
C PRO A 90 14.70 2.99 2.13
N ALA A 91 14.74 3.07 0.81
CA ALA A 91 15.27 2.04 -0.07
C ALA A 91 16.58 2.48 -0.72
N LYS A 92 17.43 1.51 -1.07
CA LYS A 92 18.69 1.76 -1.78
C LYS A 92 18.97 0.64 -2.78
N VAL A 93 19.31 1.00 -4.00
CA VAL A 93 19.82 0.05 -5.00
C VAL A 93 21.24 -0.37 -4.62
N VAL A 94 21.52 -1.67 -4.57
CA VAL A 94 22.83 -2.20 -4.13
C VAL A 94 23.62 -2.95 -5.22
N SER A 95 23.05 -3.08 -6.42
CA SER A 95 23.67 -3.64 -7.64
C SER A 95 23.42 -2.76 -8.87
N GLY A 96 23.92 -3.20 -10.02
CA GLY A 96 23.64 -2.59 -11.32
C GLY A 96 24.17 -1.18 -11.49
N ASP A 97 23.74 -0.55 -12.58
CA ASP A 97 24.16 0.80 -12.98
C ASP A 97 23.53 1.88 -12.09
N ALA A 98 22.39 1.57 -11.47
CA ALA A 98 21.72 2.42 -10.50
C ALA A 98 22.27 2.28 -9.07
N LYS A 99 23.32 1.49 -8.82
CA LYS A 99 23.87 1.24 -7.48
C LYS A 99 24.13 2.54 -6.71
N GLY A 100 23.61 2.60 -5.49
CA GLY A 100 23.75 3.74 -4.59
C GLY A 100 22.56 4.69 -4.61
N SER A 101 21.69 4.59 -5.62
CA SER A 101 20.48 5.40 -5.76
C SER A 101 19.49 5.12 -4.62
N LYS A 102 18.77 6.16 -4.21
CA LYS A 102 17.84 6.13 -3.10
C LYS A 102 16.40 6.09 -3.60
N GLY A 103 15.56 5.37 -2.88
CA GLY A 103 14.13 5.28 -3.11
C GLY A 103 13.38 5.17 -1.80
N VAL A 104 12.09 4.82 -1.88
CA VAL A 104 11.21 4.67 -0.72
C VAL A 104 10.30 3.47 -0.93
N PHE A 105 10.15 2.61 0.07
CA PHE A 105 9.16 1.54 0.06
C PHE A 105 7.76 2.15 0.16
N ILE A 106 6.87 1.81 -0.78
CA ILE A 106 5.55 2.45 -0.93
C ILE A 106 4.38 1.51 -0.71
N GLY A 107 4.63 0.21 -0.57
CA GLY A 107 3.58 -0.76 -0.24
C GLY A 107 3.92 -2.17 -0.72
N ARG A 108 2.95 -3.06 -0.59
CA ARG A 108 3.02 -4.44 -1.03
C ARG A 108 1.70 -4.84 -1.68
N HIS A 109 1.77 -5.55 -2.79
CA HIS A 109 0.65 -6.17 -3.47
C HIS A 109 0.81 -7.69 -3.48
N ALA A 110 -0.30 -8.39 -3.24
CA ALA A 110 -0.41 -9.83 -3.20
C ALA A 110 0.61 -10.49 -2.23
N GLY A 111 0.76 -11.80 -2.36
CA GLY A 111 1.72 -12.58 -1.58
C GLY A 111 3.17 -12.41 -2.03
N ALA A 112 3.52 -11.49 -2.94
CA ALA A 112 4.87 -11.43 -3.49
C ALA A 112 5.42 -10.02 -3.71
N ASP A 113 4.63 -9.09 -4.23
CA ASP A 113 5.14 -7.91 -4.93
C ASP A 113 5.35 -6.74 -3.97
N ASP A 114 6.62 -6.42 -3.69
CA ASP A 114 7.04 -5.31 -2.84
C ASP A 114 7.34 -4.07 -3.70
N LEU A 115 6.72 -2.95 -3.39
CA LEU A 115 6.71 -1.77 -4.26
C LEU A 115 7.66 -0.69 -3.73
N VAL A 116 8.51 -0.16 -4.62
CA VAL A 116 9.51 0.85 -4.28
C VAL A 116 9.46 1.98 -5.30
N TRP A 117 9.32 3.20 -4.81
CA TRP A 117 9.46 4.40 -5.61
C TRP A 117 10.94 4.76 -5.80
N PHE A 118 11.30 5.10 -7.04
CA PHE A 118 12.56 5.73 -7.40
C PHE A 118 12.30 6.90 -8.36
N PRO A 119 13.16 7.93 -8.39
CA PRO A 119 13.10 8.97 -9.41
C PRO A 119 13.18 8.39 -10.83
N ASP A 120 12.57 9.05 -11.81
CA ASP A 120 12.47 8.55 -13.18
C ASP A 120 13.86 8.29 -13.81
N ASP A 121 14.85 9.16 -13.58
CA ASP A 121 16.21 8.98 -14.09
C ASP A 121 16.95 7.79 -13.47
N ILE A 122 16.44 7.25 -12.36
CA ILE A 122 16.92 6.02 -11.73
C ILE A 122 16.18 4.81 -12.29
N LYS A 123 14.86 4.91 -12.54
CA LYS A 123 14.09 3.84 -13.19
C LYS A 123 14.68 3.46 -14.56
N GLU A 124 15.13 4.44 -15.34
CA GLU A 124 15.80 4.21 -16.63
C GLU A 124 17.16 3.47 -16.52
N LYS A 125 17.78 3.44 -15.34
CA LYS A 125 19.07 2.78 -15.09
C LYS A 125 18.92 1.43 -14.40
N LEU A 126 17.73 1.13 -13.87
CA LEU A 126 17.44 -0.14 -13.22
C LEU A 126 17.27 -1.23 -14.28
N THR A 127 17.75 -2.42 -13.96
CA THR A 127 17.46 -3.60 -14.76
C THR A 127 16.72 -4.64 -13.94
N LEU A 128 16.15 -5.64 -14.63
CA LEU A 128 15.75 -6.87 -13.96
C LEU A 128 16.94 -7.47 -13.20
N ASP A 129 16.63 -8.18 -12.12
CA ASP A 129 17.59 -8.77 -11.19
C ASP A 129 18.43 -7.78 -10.36
N ASP A 130 18.20 -6.46 -10.50
CA ASP A 130 18.81 -5.51 -9.58
C ASP A 130 18.31 -5.71 -8.14
N ARG A 131 19.24 -5.63 -7.19
CA ARG A 131 18.98 -5.80 -5.77
C ARG A 131 18.67 -4.45 -5.13
N VAL A 132 17.59 -4.42 -4.35
CA VAL A 132 17.16 -3.25 -3.59
C VAL A 132 17.10 -3.61 -2.11
N GLN A 133 17.89 -2.90 -1.32
CA GLN A 133 17.91 -3.03 0.14
C GLN A 133 16.98 -2.00 0.76
N ILE A 134 16.08 -2.45 1.64
CA ILE A 134 15.21 -1.61 2.46
C ILE A 134 15.79 -1.57 3.87
N ARG A 135 15.94 -0.36 4.42
CA ARG A 135 16.27 -0.18 5.83
C ARG A 135 14.95 -0.16 6.60
N SER A 136 14.51 -1.35 7.00
CA SER A 136 13.22 -1.61 7.62
C SER A 136 13.18 -1.09 9.07
N LYS A 137 12.11 -0.37 9.39
CA LYS A 137 11.77 0.11 10.73
C LYS A 137 10.27 0.42 10.80
N GLY A 138 9.55 -0.17 11.76
CA GLY A 138 8.10 0.04 11.94
C GLY A 138 7.40 -1.11 12.63
N VAL A 139 7.94 -2.33 12.54
CA VAL A 139 7.40 -3.48 13.27
C VAL A 139 7.47 -3.24 14.78
N GLY A 140 6.31 -3.33 15.44
CA GLY A 140 6.16 -3.07 16.87
C GLY A 140 6.00 -1.59 17.23
N LEU A 141 5.81 -0.71 16.24
CA LEU A 141 5.47 0.69 16.47
C LEU A 141 4.14 0.80 17.23
N VAL A 142 4.15 1.62 18.28
CA VAL A 142 3.00 1.93 19.13
C VAL A 142 2.93 3.43 19.31
N ILE A 143 1.70 3.96 19.30
CA ILE A 143 1.40 5.35 19.63
C ILE A 143 1.09 5.39 21.13
N ASP A 144 1.86 6.19 21.87
CA ASP A 144 1.68 6.32 23.32
C ASP A 144 0.27 6.84 23.64
N ASP A 145 -0.37 6.30 24.68
CA ASP A 145 -1.76 6.58 25.09
C ASP A 145 -2.85 6.03 24.13
N PHE A 146 -2.45 5.36 23.04
CA PHE A 146 -3.29 4.75 22.02
C PHE A 146 -2.85 3.32 21.69
N GLU A 147 -2.44 2.55 22.70
CA GLU A 147 -1.92 1.19 22.54
C GLU A 147 -2.94 0.20 21.94
N ASP A 148 -4.23 0.55 21.98
CA ASP A 148 -5.34 -0.19 21.37
C ASP A 148 -5.57 0.16 19.89
N VAL A 149 -4.91 1.21 19.38
CA VAL A 149 -4.81 1.47 17.94
C VAL A 149 -3.61 0.72 17.40
N LYS A 150 -3.89 -0.30 16.60
CA LYS A 150 -2.85 -1.13 16.00
C LYS A 150 -2.21 -0.42 14.82
N VAL A 151 -0.89 -0.27 14.85
CA VAL A 151 -0.09 0.18 13.70
C VAL A 151 0.45 -1.04 12.96
N ASN A 152 0.26 -1.06 11.64
CA ASN A 152 0.75 -2.07 10.71
C ASN A 152 1.50 -1.39 9.57
N LYS A 153 2.51 -2.06 8.98
CA LYS A 153 3.11 -1.67 7.70
C LYS A 153 3.50 -0.18 7.51
N CYS A 154 3.77 0.55 8.59
CA CYS A 154 3.93 2.01 8.61
C CYS A 154 5.22 2.38 9.33
N SER A 155 6.10 3.14 8.66
CA SER A 155 7.33 3.60 9.30
C SER A 155 7.05 4.73 10.30
N PRO A 156 7.84 4.88 11.37
CA PRO A 156 7.67 5.99 12.32
C PRO A 156 7.74 7.36 11.63
N GLU A 157 8.68 7.50 10.68
CA GLU A 157 8.90 8.74 9.95
C GLU A 157 7.75 9.06 8.98
N PHE A 158 7.05 8.05 8.46
CA PHE A 158 5.82 8.24 7.70
C PHE A 158 4.66 8.62 8.60
N LEU A 159 4.42 7.87 9.69
CA LEU A 159 3.35 8.12 10.66
C LEU A 159 3.36 9.57 11.17
N GLU A 160 4.55 10.11 11.45
CA GLU A 160 4.74 11.49 11.91
C GLU A 160 4.33 12.55 10.87
N LYS A 161 4.38 12.21 9.58
CA LYS A 161 4.08 13.13 8.47
C LYS A 161 2.65 13.05 7.96
N ILE A 162 1.89 12.02 8.32
CA ILE A 162 0.48 11.87 7.89
C ILE A 162 -0.37 13.07 8.32
N GLY A 163 -0.01 13.74 9.42
CA GLY A 163 -0.78 14.87 9.94
C GLY A 163 -1.95 14.44 10.83
N ILE A 164 -1.76 13.34 11.56
CA ILE A 164 -2.68 12.83 12.58
C ILE A 164 -2.67 13.79 13.79
N GLU A 165 -3.86 14.16 14.24
CA GLU A 165 -4.05 15.01 15.41
C GLU A 165 -4.61 14.22 16.58
N VAL A 166 -4.29 14.63 17.81
CA VAL A 166 -4.92 14.09 19.03
C VAL A 166 -5.96 15.09 19.49
N LYS A 167 -7.23 14.68 19.50
CA LYS A 167 -8.35 15.53 19.94
C LYS A 167 -9.33 14.71 20.76
N ASP A 168 -9.68 15.21 21.95
CA ASP A 168 -10.67 14.60 22.83
C ASP A 168 -10.43 13.09 23.12
N GLY A 169 -9.15 12.71 23.24
CA GLY A 169 -8.74 11.32 23.49
C GLY A 169 -8.86 10.38 22.29
N LYS A 170 -8.93 10.94 21.07
CA LYS A 170 -9.01 10.22 19.79
C LYS A 170 -7.91 10.67 18.83
N LEU A 171 -7.55 9.78 17.90
CA LEU A 171 -6.72 10.11 16.75
C LEU A 171 -7.62 10.59 15.61
N VAL A 172 -7.40 11.81 15.13
CA VAL A 172 -8.08 12.37 13.95
C VAL A 172 -7.14 12.21 12.75
N VAL A 173 -7.48 11.29 11.86
CA VAL A 173 -6.63 10.87 10.74
C VAL A 173 -7.13 11.51 9.42
N PRO A 174 -6.29 12.21 8.66
CA PRO A 174 -6.65 12.72 7.34
C PRO A 174 -6.78 11.58 6.33
N VAL A 175 -7.88 11.54 5.60
CA VAL A 175 -8.16 10.56 4.54
C VAL A 175 -8.80 11.24 3.33
N VAL A 176 -8.59 10.71 2.13
CA VAL A 176 -9.25 11.25 0.92
C VAL A 176 -10.71 10.80 0.85
N ALA A 177 -11.02 9.63 1.41
CA ALA A 177 -12.34 9.01 1.34
C ALA A 177 -12.58 8.07 2.52
N GLU A 178 -13.86 7.89 2.86
CA GLU A 178 -14.35 6.87 3.77
C GLU A 178 -15.18 5.86 2.98
N LEU A 179 -14.80 4.59 3.04
CA LEU A 179 -15.41 3.50 2.28
C LEU A 179 -16.01 2.46 3.22
N PRO A 180 -17.14 1.83 2.87
CA PRO A 180 -17.73 0.81 3.72
C PRO A 180 -17.02 -0.53 3.56
N GLY A 181 -16.75 -1.25 4.65
CA GLY A 181 -16.03 -2.53 4.57
C GLY A 181 -16.72 -3.65 3.78
N TYR A 182 -18.01 -3.50 3.40
CA TYR A 182 -18.70 -4.52 2.61
C TYR A 182 -18.32 -4.53 1.12
N ILE A 183 -17.66 -3.48 0.62
CA ILE A 183 -17.17 -3.44 -0.78
C ILE A 183 -15.77 -4.04 -0.94
N LEU A 184 -15.21 -4.60 0.14
CA LEU A 184 -13.91 -5.26 0.11
C LEU A 184 -14.02 -6.70 -0.40
N GLY A 185 -12.97 -7.22 -1.04
CA GLY A 185 -12.98 -8.51 -1.72
C GLY A 185 -11.72 -9.34 -1.51
N ALA A 186 -11.00 -9.60 -2.61
CA ALA A 186 -9.78 -10.40 -2.63
C ALA A 186 -8.81 -9.99 -1.50
N GLY A 187 -8.20 -10.98 -0.85
CA GLY A 187 -7.35 -10.78 0.34
C GLY A 187 -8.06 -11.00 1.69
N ILE A 188 -9.40 -10.89 1.77
CA ILE A 188 -10.14 -11.25 2.99
C ILE A 188 -10.02 -12.74 3.27
N GLY A 189 -9.61 -13.09 4.50
CA GLY A 189 -9.48 -14.48 4.95
C GLY A 189 -8.33 -15.27 4.31
N TYR A 190 -7.48 -14.62 3.50
CA TYR A 190 -6.36 -15.27 2.81
C TYR A 190 -5.23 -15.67 3.77
N ASP A 191 -4.78 -14.75 4.61
CA ASP A 191 -3.69 -14.95 5.56
C ASP A 191 -4.06 -14.33 6.92
N PRO A 192 -3.86 -15.03 8.06
CA PRO A 192 -3.98 -14.45 9.40
C PRO A 192 -2.93 -13.37 9.69
N ASN A 193 -1.85 -13.28 8.90
CA ASN A 193 -0.87 -12.21 8.95
C ASN A 193 -1.24 -11.11 7.96
N ILE A 194 -1.61 -9.95 8.49
CA ILE A 194 -1.97 -8.80 7.65
C ILE A 194 -0.79 -8.21 6.89
N GLU A 195 0.43 -8.47 7.35
CA GLU A 195 1.62 -7.86 6.77
C GLU A 195 1.99 -8.48 5.41
N THR A 196 1.58 -9.71 5.09
CA THR A 196 2.12 -10.43 3.93
C THR A 196 1.34 -10.24 2.63
N VAL A 197 0.21 -9.53 2.67
CA VAL A 197 -0.71 -9.35 1.54
C VAL A 197 -1.48 -8.05 1.71
N ASP A 198 -2.05 -7.52 0.65
CA ASP A 198 -3.06 -6.46 0.64
C ASP A 198 -4.48 -7.04 0.53
N TYR A 199 -5.45 -6.21 0.19
CA TYR A 199 -6.84 -6.58 -0.10
C TYR A 199 -7.53 -5.51 -0.91
N ASP A 200 -8.53 -5.93 -1.68
CA ASP A 200 -9.06 -5.12 -2.76
C ASP A 200 -10.37 -4.45 -2.38
N ILE A 201 -10.53 -3.20 -2.79
CA ILE A 201 -11.83 -2.55 -2.93
C ILE A 201 -12.41 -3.03 -4.26
N GLN A 202 -13.53 -3.75 -4.25
CA GLN A 202 -14.08 -4.38 -5.45
C GLN A 202 -14.57 -3.34 -6.47
N SER A 203 -14.01 -3.35 -7.67
CA SER A 203 -14.39 -2.47 -8.78
C SER A 203 -15.42 -3.09 -9.74
N THR A 204 -16.01 -4.22 -9.36
CA THR A 204 -16.90 -5.02 -10.22
C THR A 204 -18.28 -4.38 -10.46
N CYS A 205 -18.84 -3.64 -9.50
CA CYS A 205 -20.20 -3.07 -9.60
C CYS A 205 -20.14 -1.61 -10.06
N PRO A 206 -20.60 -1.27 -11.28
CA PRO A 206 -20.58 0.11 -11.79
C PRO A 206 -21.28 1.11 -10.87
N GLU A 207 -22.43 0.73 -10.29
CA GLU A 207 -23.20 1.59 -9.38
C GLU A 207 -22.42 1.89 -8.10
N THR A 208 -21.74 0.89 -7.53
CA THR A 208 -20.86 1.08 -6.36
C THR A 208 -19.66 1.96 -6.70
N ASN A 209 -19.08 1.76 -7.90
CA ASN A 209 -17.95 2.55 -8.37
C ASN A 209 -18.31 4.04 -8.48
N GLU A 210 -19.51 4.34 -8.98
CA GLU A 210 -20.05 5.71 -9.10
C GLU A 210 -20.43 6.28 -7.72
N GLU A 211 -21.10 5.51 -6.87
CA GLU A 211 -21.52 5.94 -5.52
C GLU A 211 -20.32 6.41 -4.68
N PHE A 212 -19.19 5.69 -4.74
CA PHE A 212 -18.00 5.99 -3.95
C PHE A 212 -16.87 6.67 -4.74
N ASN A 213 -17.11 7.08 -5.99
CA ASN A 213 -16.12 7.70 -6.89
C ASN A 213 -14.79 6.93 -6.96
N LEU A 214 -14.85 5.60 -7.03
CA LEU A 214 -13.65 4.75 -6.91
C LEU A 214 -12.61 4.98 -8.01
N LYS A 215 -13.03 5.49 -9.17
CA LYS A 215 -12.13 5.82 -10.29
C LYS A 215 -11.24 7.03 -10.01
N ASP A 216 -11.65 7.90 -9.10
CA ASP A 216 -10.93 9.13 -8.75
C ASP A 216 -9.87 8.90 -7.66
N LEU A 217 -9.89 7.73 -7.00
CA LEU A 217 -8.82 7.32 -6.10
C LEU A 217 -7.49 7.28 -6.84
N ARG A 218 -6.41 7.54 -6.11
CA ARG A 218 -5.04 7.54 -6.63
C ARG A 218 -4.19 6.52 -5.89
N LEU A 219 -3.20 6.00 -6.60
CA LEU A 219 -2.11 5.23 -6.00
C LEU A 219 -1.48 6.05 -4.88
N GLY A 220 -1.38 5.49 -3.69
CA GLY A 220 -0.87 6.15 -2.51
C GLY A 220 -1.88 6.96 -1.70
N ASP A 221 -3.16 7.03 -2.09
CA ASP A 221 -4.16 7.72 -1.28
C ASP A 221 -4.36 7.01 0.07
N ILE A 222 -4.52 7.78 1.13
CA ILE A 222 -4.89 7.29 2.46
C ILE A 222 -6.40 7.33 2.57
N ILE A 223 -7.02 6.19 2.84
CA ILE A 223 -8.47 6.03 2.99
C ILE A 223 -8.82 5.47 4.36
N ALA A 224 -10.08 5.65 4.75
CA ALA A 224 -10.67 4.93 5.88
C ALA A 224 -11.66 3.88 5.38
N ILE A 225 -11.66 2.74 6.05
CA ILE A 225 -12.57 1.62 5.79
C ILE A 225 -13.39 1.42 7.06
N ASN A 226 -14.67 1.78 6.97
CA ASN A 226 -15.61 1.71 8.08
C ASN A 226 -16.15 0.29 8.26
N ASN A 227 -16.35 -0.12 9.52
CA ASN A 227 -16.83 -1.44 9.91
C ASN A 227 -15.90 -2.60 9.57
N HIS A 228 -14.59 -2.35 9.54
CA HIS A 228 -13.55 -3.34 9.28
C HIS A 228 -12.40 -3.15 10.27
N TYR A 229 -11.90 -4.25 10.86
CA TYR A 229 -10.87 -4.24 11.90
C TYR A 229 -9.68 -5.10 11.50
N ASP A 230 -8.64 -4.41 11.03
CA ASP A 230 -7.48 -5.01 10.38
C ASP A 230 -6.23 -4.96 11.26
N ALA A 231 -6.37 -5.32 12.54
CA ALA A 231 -5.24 -5.30 13.47
C ALA A 231 -4.28 -6.50 13.30
N TRP A 232 -4.80 -7.66 12.90
CA TRP A 232 -4.04 -8.91 12.84
C TRP A 232 -4.29 -9.65 11.54
N GLY A 233 -5.55 -10.00 11.30
CA GLY A 233 -6.08 -10.46 10.03
C GLY A 233 -7.25 -9.58 9.63
N ARG A 234 -7.73 -9.80 8.41
CA ARG A 234 -8.79 -8.98 7.81
C ARG A 234 -10.17 -9.45 8.22
N GLY A 235 -11.02 -8.54 8.69
CA GLY A 235 -12.40 -8.91 9.03
C GLY A 235 -13.34 -7.76 9.36
N ARG A 236 -14.63 -8.03 9.14
CA ARG A 236 -15.72 -7.11 9.49
C ARG A 236 -15.89 -7.02 11.01
N TYR A 237 -15.96 -5.79 11.51
CA TYR A 237 -16.35 -5.52 12.90
C TYR A 237 -17.11 -4.19 12.93
N GLU A 238 -18.37 -4.20 13.37
CA GLU A 238 -19.22 -3.02 13.33
C GLU A 238 -18.69 -1.89 14.24
N GLY A 239 -18.64 -0.67 13.69
CA GLY A 239 -18.12 0.52 14.36
C GLY A 239 -16.59 0.61 14.44
N SER A 240 -15.85 -0.42 14.01
CA SER A 240 -14.40 -0.33 13.87
C SER A 240 -14.01 0.46 12.62
N VAL A 241 -12.75 0.89 12.57
CA VAL A 241 -12.19 1.57 11.41
C VAL A 241 -10.77 1.08 11.15
N THR A 242 -10.48 0.85 9.88
CA THR A 242 -9.12 0.65 9.36
C THR A 242 -8.74 1.84 8.51
N ILE A 243 -7.53 2.38 8.70
CA ILE A 243 -6.91 3.33 7.78
C ILE A 243 -5.94 2.55 6.90
N GLY A 244 -5.99 2.77 5.59
CA GLY A 244 -5.15 2.07 4.63
C GLY A 244 -4.61 2.98 3.53
N VAL A 245 -3.58 2.50 2.84
CA VAL A 245 -2.96 3.15 1.68
C VAL A 245 -3.32 2.37 0.42
N ILE A 246 -3.78 3.05 -0.63
CA ILE A 246 -3.98 2.43 -1.95
C ILE A 246 -2.62 2.06 -2.57
N VAL A 247 -2.39 0.79 -2.89
CA VAL A 247 -1.07 0.30 -3.33
C VAL A 247 -1.03 -0.16 -4.79
N HIS A 248 -2.17 -0.54 -5.38
CA HIS A 248 -2.25 -0.84 -6.81
C HIS A 248 -3.56 -0.37 -7.43
N GLY A 249 -3.56 -0.37 -8.77
CA GLY A 249 -4.62 0.18 -9.60
C GLY A 249 -5.82 -0.75 -9.77
N TRP A 250 -6.73 -0.27 -10.61
CA TRP A 250 -8.00 -0.91 -10.94
C TRP A 250 -7.87 -2.36 -11.42
N SER A 251 -8.93 -3.13 -11.22
CA SER A 251 -9.07 -4.49 -11.76
C SER A 251 -10.43 -4.69 -12.41
N ASP A 252 -10.44 -5.40 -13.52
CA ASP A 252 -11.68 -5.87 -14.14
C ASP A 252 -11.99 -7.32 -13.75
N PHE A 253 -11.28 -7.93 -12.80
CA PHE A 253 -11.57 -9.27 -12.31
C PHE A 253 -12.60 -9.25 -11.18
N ALA A 254 -13.48 -10.27 -11.17
CA ALA A 254 -14.52 -10.37 -10.15
C ALA A 254 -13.90 -10.49 -8.74
N GLY A 255 -14.35 -9.64 -7.81
CA GLY A 255 -13.84 -9.62 -6.44
C GLY A 255 -12.54 -8.84 -6.24
N HIS A 256 -12.01 -8.22 -7.30
CA HIS A 256 -10.78 -7.44 -7.28
C HIS A 256 -11.02 -5.96 -7.56
N GLY A 257 -10.00 -5.13 -7.33
CA GLY A 257 -9.98 -3.69 -7.64
C GLY A 257 -8.80 -2.99 -6.97
N PRO A 258 -8.84 -1.67 -6.70
CA PRO A 258 -7.71 -1.00 -6.04
C PRO A 258 -7.34 -1.65 -4.70
N GLY A 259 -6.09 -2.09 -4.58
CA GLY A 259 -5.59 -2.78 -3.40
C GLY A 259 -5.18 -1.84 -2.28
N VAL A 260 -5.29 -2.31 -1.04
CA VAL A 260 -5.10 -1.52 0.17
C VAL A 260 -4.12 -2.19 1.13
N ASN A 261 -3.13 -1.45 1.61
CA ASN A 261 -2.31 -1.84 2.76
C ASN A 261 -2.83 -1.17 4.03
N PRO A 262 -3.35 -1.92 5.03
CA PRO A 262 -3.73 -1.37 6.32
C PRO A 262 -2.51 -0.77 7.04
N ILE A 263 -2.66 0.45 7.55
CA ILE A 263 -1.63 1.15 8.33
C ILE A 263 -2.04 1.42 9.78
N LEU A 264 -3.34 1.59 10.03
CA LEU A 264 -3.91 1.72 11.37
C LEU A 264 -5.21 0.93 11.45
N ALA A 265 -5.48 0.29 12.59
CA ALA A 265 -6.77 -0.32 12.86
C ALA A 265 -7.19 -0.06 14.30
N ALA A 266 -8.46 0.28 14.49
CA ALA A 266 -9.02 0.56 15.82
C ALA A 266 -10.41 -0.04 15.97
N LEU A 267 -10.67 -0.56 17.16
CA LEU A 267 -12.03 -0.82 17.63
C LEU A 267 -12.79 0.52 17.82
N PRO A 268 -14.13 0.48 17.96
CA PRO A 268 -14.93 1.69 18.02
C PRO A 268 -14.44 2.71 19.06
N GLY A 269 -14.36 3.99 18.66
CA GLY A 269 -14.23 5.13 19.57
C GLY A 269 -12.84 5.74 19.71
N LYS A 270 -11.79 5.16 19.11
CA LYS A 270 -10.41 5.67 19.24
C LYS A 270 -9.88 6.45 18.04
N VAL A 271 -10.43 6.20 16.86
CA VAL A 271 -10.04 6.86 15.61
C VAL A 271 -11.25 7.56 15.04
N GLU A 272 -11.04 8.81 14.63
CA GLU A 272 -11.93 9.61 13.79
C GLU A 272 -11.18 10.02 12.53
N THR A 273 -11.92 10.38 11.50
CA THR A 273 -11.41 10.76 10.20
C THR A 273 -11.68 12.24 9.93
N ARG A 274 -10.81 12.88 9.16
CA ARG A 274 -11.11 14.16 8.50
C ARG A 274 -10.84 14.01 7.02
N ILE A 275 -11.72 14.56 6.18
CA ILE A 275 -11.48 14.57 4.73
C ILE A 275 -10.37 15.57 4.39
N ASP A 276 -9.38 15.08 3.68
CA ASP A 276 -8.23 15.84 3.17
C ASP A 276 -7.90 15.30 1.77
N PRO A 277 -8.29 16.01 0.68
CA PRO A 277 -8.06 15.58 -0.70
C PRO A 277 -6.58 15.35 -1.05
N ASP A 278 -5.65 15.85 -0.23
CA ASP A 278 -4.21 15.71 -0.42
C ASP A 278 -3.59 14.68 0.54
N SER A 279 -4.40 13.84 1.19
CA SER A 279 -3.91 12.73 2.01
C SER A 279 -3.39 11.59 1.10
N ASN A 280 -2.22 11.79 0.51
CA ASN A 280 -1.56 10.83 -0.39
C ASN A 280 -0.06 10.72 -0.02
N ILE A 281 0.47 9.49 0.02
CA ILE A 281 1.87 9.24 0.39
C ILE A 281 2.85 9.95 -0.54
N GLY A 282 2.46 10.18 -1.80
CA GLY A 282 3.27 10.90 -2.78
C GLY A 282 3.58 12.33 -2.30
N TYR A 283 2.59 13.03 -1.77
CA TYR A 283 2.78 14.36 -1.21
C TYR A 283 3.43 14.32 0.18
N ILE A 284 3.01 13.39 1.03
CA ILE A 284 3.48 13.27 2.42
C ILE A 284 4.98 12.92 2.47
N LEU A 285 5.45 12.09 1.55
CA LEU A 285 6.85 11.66 1.45
C LEU A 285 7.70 12.58 0.57
N GLY A 286 7.11 13.61 -0.06
CA GLY A 286 7.82 14.55 -0.94
C GLY A 286 8.22 13.94 -2.29
N ILE A 287 7.50 12.92 -2.74
CA ILE A 287 7.65 12.30 -4.06
C ILE A 287 7.00 13.18 -5.14
N ARG A 288 5.86 13.80 -4.81
CA ARG A 288 5.15 14.75 -5.66
C ARG A 288 4.96 16.09 -4.96
N GLU A 289 4.84 17.15 -5.75
CA GLU A 289 4.35 18.43 -5.27
C GLU A 289 2.84 18.37 -5.02
N LYS A 290 2.37 19.03 -3.96
CA LYS A 290 0.93 19.17 -3.72
C LYS A 290 0.29 19.99 -4.85
N PRO A 291 -0.95 19.66 -5.27
CA PRO A 291 -1.74 20.56 -6.10
C PRO A 291 -1.85 21.94 -5.44
N GLN A 292 -1.76 23.01 -6.24
CA GLN A 292 -1.99 24.39 -5.78
C GLN A 292 -3.47 24.72 -5.69
#